data_AF-R9KDQ3-F1
#
_entry.id   AF-R9KDQ3-F1
#
_cell.length_a   1.000
_cell.length_b   1.000
_cell.length_c   1.000
_cell.angle_alpha   90.00
_cell.angle_beta   90.00
_cell.angle_gamma   90.00
#
_symmetry.space_group_name_H-M   'P 1'
#
loop_
_entity.id
_entity.type
_entity.pdbx_description
1 polymer ?
#
loop_
_entity_poly.entity_id
_entity_poly.type
_entity_poly.pdbx_seq_one_letter_code
_entity_poly.pdbx_strand_id
1 'polypeptide(L)'
;MGQLNKALDILSHAKKPVFLIGGGVNIAHANKEMTQLAEMTGVPVITTIMGKGAIPTTNDLYVGNIGIHGSYAANSAISKCDVLFSIGTRFNDRITGKTEEFAAEAKIIHIDIDTASISRNITPAVKIRRHLTAGVILLLTFQS
;
A
#
# COMPACT_ATOMS: atom_id res chain seq x y z
N MET A 1 10.82 5.26 19.11
CA MET A 1 10.32 5.75 17.79
C MET A 1 8.91 5.23 17.56
N GLY A 2 7.96 6.07 17.13
CA GLY A 2 6.58 5.64 16.83
C GLY A 2 6.53 4.70 15.62
N GLN A 3 5.49 3.85 15.53
CA GLN A 3 5.33 2.90 14.40
C GLN A 3 5.32 3.60 13.03
N LEU A 4 4.81 4.84 12.97
CA LEU A 4 4.81 5.66 11.77
C LEU A 4 6.22 6.06 11.32
N ASN A 5 7.06 6.55 12.24
CA ASN A 5 8.44 6.92 11.93
C ASN A 5 9.24 5.69 11.48
N LYS A 6 8.98 4.52 12.08
CA LYS A 6 9.60 3.26 11.65
C LYS A 6 9.18 2.88 10.21
N ALA A 7 7.92 3.07 9.86
CA ALA A 7 7.45 2.81 8.49
C ALA A 7 8.08 3.78 7.47
N LEU A 8 8.25 5.05 7.84
CA LEU A 8 8.91 6.05 7.00
C LEU A 8 10.40 5.77 6.83
N ASP A 9 11.09 5.40 7.90
CA ASP A 9 12.50 4.98 7.84
C ASP A 9 12.70 3.74 6.94
N ILE A 10 11.76 2.79 6.97
CA ILE A 10 11.81 1.65 6.04
C ILE A 10 11.57 2.11 4.59
N LEU A 11 10.62 3.03 4.36
CA LEU A 11 10.32 3.54 3.04
C LEU A 11 11.51 4.32 2.44
N SER A 12 12.19 5.15 3.24
CA SER A 12 13.33 5.96 2.79
C SER A 12 14.56 5.14 2.39
N HIS A 13 14.70 3.92 2.92
CA HIS A 13 15.78 2.99 2.59
C HIS A 13 15.37 1.94 1.54
N ALA A 14 14.13 1.97 1.05
CA ALA A 14 13.62 1.03 0.07
C ALA A 14 14.22 1.31 -1.32
N LYS A 15 14.62 0.26 -2.04
CA LYS A 15 15.13 0.35 -3.41
C LYS A 15 14.04 0.17 -4.45
N LYS A 16 13.00 -0.62 -4.13
CA LYS A 16 11.85 -0.94 -4.99
C LYS A 16 10.55 -0.89 -4.18
N PRO A 17 10.21 0.25 -3.54
CA PRO A 17 8.96 0.39 -2.81
C PRO A 17 7.76 0.34 -3.75
N VAL A 18 6.65 -0.18 -3.26
CA VAL A 18 5.36 -0.19 -3.94
C VAL A 18 4.25 0.17 -2.96
N PHE A 19 3.35 1.06 -3.37
CA PHE A 19 2.10 1.30 -2.66
C PHE A 19 1.01 0.33 -3.14
N LEU A 20 0.44 -0.45 -2.21
CA LEU A 20 -0.76 -1.25 -2.47
C LEU A 20 -1.96 -0.63 -1.77
N ILE A 21 -2.85 -0.04 -2.55
CA ILE A 21 -3.96 0.74 -2.04
C ILE A 21 -5.28 -0.03 -2.13
N GLY A 22 -5.94 -0.13 -0.97
CA GLY A 22 -7.20 -0.80 -0.80
C GLY A 22 -8.40 0.13 -0.82
N GLY A 23 -9.60 -0.44 -0.74
CA GLY A 23 -10.84 0.34 -0.70
C GLY A 23 -10.97 1.25 0.54
N GLY A 24 -10.18 1.00 1.60
CA GLY A 24 -10.17 1.84 2.80
C GLY A 24 -9.82 3.30 2.52
N VAL A 25 -8.96 3.57 1.53
CA VAL A 25 -8.61 4.95 1.12
C VAL A 25 -9.82 5.67 0.50
N ASN A 26 -10.56 4.97 -0.37
CA ASN A 26 -11.78 5.50 -0.98
C ASN A 26 -12.88 5.76 0.07
N ILE A 27 -13.06 4.82 1.01
CA ILE A 27 -14.04 4.95 2.10
C ILE A 27 -13.70 6.14 3.01
N ALA A 28 -12.41 6.41 3.22
CA ALA A 28 -11.95 7.53 4.02
C ALA A 28 -11.89 8.87 3.25
N HIS A 29 -12.28 8.89 1.97
CA HIS A 29 -12.22 10.06 1.10
C HIS A 29 -10.81 10.69 1.00
N ALA A 30 -9.77 9.87 1.08
CA ALA A 30 -8.37 10.34 1.17
C ALA A 30 -7.62 10.27 -0.18
N ASN A 31 -8.36 10.31 -1.29
CA ASN A 31 -7.83 10.16 -2.65
C ASN A 31 -6.83 11.26 -3.03
N LYS A 32 -7.11 12.51 -2.60
CA LYS A 32 -6.25 13.66 -2.90
C LYS A 32 -4.90 13.52 -2.19
N GLU A 33 -4.93 13.20 -0.92
CA GLU A 33 -3.73 13.03 -0.10
C GLU A 33 -2.93 11.81 -0.56
N MET A 34 -3.61 10.72 -0.96
CA MET A 34 -2.92 9.56 -1.52
C MET A 34 -2.22 9.90 -2.84
N THR A 35 -2.84 10.72 -3.69
CA THR A 35 -2.22 11.19 -4.94
C THR A 35 -0.98 12.04 -4.63
N GLN A 36 -1.10 12.98 -3.70
CA GLN A 36 0.03 13.81 -3.26
C GLN A 36 1.17 12.98 -2.66
N LEU A 37 0.86 11.97 -1.86
CA LEU A 37 1.86 11.06 -1.30
C LEU A 37 2.61 10.30 -2.39
N ALA A 38 1.88 9.76 -3.37
CA ALA A 38 2.48 9.06 -4.50
C ALA A 38 3.42 9.99 -5.28
N GLU A 39 2.94 11.18 -5.65
CA GLU A 39 3.71 12.17 -6.43
C GLU A 39 4.96 12.66 -5.69
N MET A 40 4.87 12.92 -4.39
CA MET A 40 6.01 13.39 -3.59
C MET A 40 7.07 12.31 -3.38
N THR A 41 6.66 11.04 -3.28
CA THR A 41 7.59 9.93 -3.07
C THR A 41 8.10 9.31 -4.37
N GLY A 42 7.42 9.55 -5.49
CA GLY A 42 7.67 8.89 -6.76
C GLY A 42 7.40 7.38 -6.74
N VAL A 43 6.71 6.88 -5.70
CA VAL A 43 6.51 5.44 -5.50
C VAL A 43 5.37 4.94 -6.40
N PRO A 44 5.59 3.85 -7.17
CA PRO A 44 4.54 3.25 -8.00
C PRO A 44 3.33 2.81 -7.18
N VAL A 45 2.14 3.07 -7.71
CA VAL A 45 0.86 2.78 -7.06
C VAL A 45 0.14 1.65 -7.78
N ILE A 46 -0.21 0.64 -6.99
CA ILE A 46 -1.05 -0.48 -7.38
C ILE A 46 -2.28 -0.48 -6.51
N THR A 47 -3.43 -0.78 -7.10
CA THR A 47 -4.70 -0.80 -6.37
C THR A 47 -5.27 -2.20 -6.33
N THR A 48 -5.94 -2.56 -5.24
CA THR A 48 -6.96 -3.62 -5.31
C THR A 48 -8.10 -3.19 -6.24
N ILE A 49 -9.00 -4.10 -6.62
CA ILE A 49 -10.22 -3.70 -7.35
C ILE A 49 -11.00 -2.64 -6.56
N MET A 50 -11.14 -2.81 -5.25
CA MET A 50 -11.86 -1.88 -4.37
C MET A 50 -11.15 -0.54 -4.16
N GLY A 51 -9.82 -0.52 -4.30
CA GLY A 51 -9.00 0.68 -4.23
C GLY A 51 -8.85 1.40 -5.57
N LYS A 52 -9.43 0.88 -6.66
CA LYS A 52 -9.37 1.55 -7.96
C LYS A 52 -9.94 2.97 -7.83
N GLY A 53 -9.25 3.95 -8.40
CA GLY A 53 -9.60 5.37 -8.26
C GLY A 53 -9.06 6.04 -6.98
N ALA A 54 -8.32 5.32 -6.13
CA ALA A 54 -7.63 5.92 -4.97
C ALA A 54 -6.63 7.02 -5.39
N ILE A 55 -6.08 6.90 -6.59
CA ILE A 55 -5.44 7.98 -7.36
C ILE A 55 -6.06 8.01 -8.77
N PRO A 56 -5.92 9.10 -9.55
CA PRO A 56 -6.34 9.12 -10.95
C PRO A 56 -5.67 7.98 -11.73
N THR A 57 -6.45 7.20 -12.49
CA THR A 57 -5.89 6.08 -13.28
C THR A 57 -5.05 6.54 -14.48
N THR A 58 -5.07 7.85 -14.76
CA THR A 58 -4.24 8.52 -15.76
C THR A 58 -2.92 9.05 -15.17
N ASN A 59 -2.70 8.91 -13.87
CA ASN A 59 -1.45 9.32 -13.23
C ASN A 59 -0.32 8.38 -13.65
N ASP A 60 0.86 8.93 -13.96
CA ASP A 60 2.01 8.16 -14.45
C ASP A 60 2.54 7.12 -13.44
N LEU A 61 2.27 7.31 -12.15
CA LEU A 61 2.63 6.36 -11.09
C LEU A 61 1.62 5.21 -10.97
N TYR A 62 0.48 5.26 -11.66
CA TYR A 62 -0.53 4.19 -11.61
C TYR A 62 -0.14 2.99 -12.48
N VAL A 63 0.26 1.89 -11.85
CA VAL A 63 0.71 0.67 -12.55
C VAL A 63 -0.48 -0.24 -12.93
N GLY A 64 -1.58 -0.14 -12.20
CA GLY A 64 -2.80 -0.91 -12.45
C GLY A 64 -3.34 -1.65 -11.22
N ASN A 65 -4.21 -2.64 -11.47
CA ASN A 65 -4.84 -3.43 -10.42
C ASN A 65 -4.10 -4.76 -10.18
N ILE A 66 -3.96 -5.16 -8.91
CA ILE A 66 -3.49 -6.50 -8.49
C ILE A 66 -4.64 -7.51 -8.59
N GLY A 67 -4.31 -8.78 -8.86
CA GLY A 67 -5.20 -9.93 -8.67
C GLY A 67 -5.12 -10.96 -9.80
N ILE A 68 -5.94 -12.00 -9.73
CA ILE A 68 -6.00 -13.10 -10.71
C ILE A 68 -6.39 -12.65 -12.13
N HIS A 69 -7.07 -11.51 -12.25
CA HIS A 69 -7.39 -10.83 -13.51
C HIS A 69 -6.77 -9.43 -13.56
N GLY A 70 -5.77 -9.18 -12.71
CA GLY A 70 -5.06 -7.92 -12.62
C GLY A 70 -4.06 -7.72 -13.75
N SER A 71 -3.38 -6.57 -13.72
CA SER A 71 -2.29 -6.25 -14.64
C SER A 71 -1.07 -7.12 -14.34
N TYR A 72 -0.47 -7.69 -15.40
CA TYR A 72 0.82 -8.38 -15.28
C TYR A 72 1.89 -7.46 -14.66
N ALA A 73 1.90 -6.18 -15.05
CA ALA A 73 2.84 -5.21 -14.51
C ALA A 73 2.63 -5.01 -13.00
N ALA A 74 1.38 -4.92 -12.54
CA ALA A 74 1.06 -4.79 -11.11
C ALA A 74 1.48 -6.04 -10.33
N ASN A 75 1.11 -7.23 -10.81
CA ASN A 75 1.49 -8.49 -10.16
C ASN A 75 3.02 -8.67 -10.12
N SER A 76 3.74 -8.32 -11.20
CA SER A 76 5.20 -8.41 -11.26
C SER A 76 5.88 -7.39 -10.35
N ALA A 77 5.37 -6.17 -10.27
CA ALA A 77 5.89 -5.13 -9.38
C ALA A 77 5.76 -5.55 -7.90
N ILE A 78 4.63 -6.11 -7.49
CA ILE A 78 4.46 -6.64 -6.11
C ILE A 78 5.39 -7.83 -5.85
N SER A 79 5.53 -8.76 -6.80
CA SER A 79 6.43 -9.91 -6.64
C SER A 79 7.91 -9.52 -6.51
N LYS A 80 8.32 -8.38 -7.09
CA LYS A 80 9.73 -7.93 -7.14
C LYS A 80 10.05 -6.76 -6.20
N CYS A 81 9.08 -6.27 -5.44
CA CYS A 81 9.30 -5.17 -4.50
C CYS A 81 10.09 -5.64 -3.28
N ASP A 82 10.87 -4.73 -2.68
CA ASP A 82 11.58 -4.97 -1.42
C ASP A 82 10.83 -4.37 -0.21
N VAL A 83 9.92 -3.43 -0.47
CA VAL A 83 8.98 -2.88 0.52
C VAL A 83 7.60 -2.78 -0.10
N LEU A 84 6.63 -3.46 0.51
CA LEU A 84 5.21 -3.35 0.15
C LEU A 84 4.50 -2.53 1.20
N PHE A 85 4.03 -1.35 0.83
CA PHE A 85 3.36 -0.43 1.73
C PHE A 85 1.85 -0.47 1.45
N SER A 86 1.16 -1.28 2.24
CA SER A 86 -0.25 -1.61 2.11
C SER A 86 -1.11 -0.63 2.92
N ILE A 87 -2.00 0.11 2.25
CA ILE A 87 -2.80 1.18 2.86
C ILE A 87 -4.29 0.90 2.62
N GLY A 88 -5.04 0.68 3.71
CA GLY A 88 -6.48 0.43 3.67
C GLY A 88 -6.86 -0.85 2.92
N THR A 89 -5.95 -1.83 2.87
CA THR A 89 -6.11 -3.07 2.12
C THR A 89 -6.42 -4.23 3.04
N ARG A 90 -7.57 -4.85 2.81
CA ARG A 90 -7.88 -6.16 3.37
C ARG A 90 -7.30 -7.25 2.47
N PHE A 91 -6.25 -7.92 2.92
CA PHE A 91 -5.70 -9.07 2.19
C PHE A 91 -6.71 -10.22 2.17
N ASN A 92 -6.99 -10.74 0.97
CA ASN A 92 -7.73 -11.97 0.76
C ASN A 92 -7.03 -12.81 -0.31
N ASP A 93 -7.44 -14.07 -0.42
CA ASP A 93 -6.98 -15.05 -1.41
C ASP A 93 -7.01 -14.55 -2.85
N ARG A 94 -7.98 -13.70 -3.22
CA ARG A 94 -8.07 -13.14 -4.59
C ARG A 94 -7.01 -12.08 -4.90
N ILE A 95 -6.44 -11.46 -3.86
CA ILE A 95 -5.35 -10.49 -3.96
C ILE A 95 -4.02 -11.21 -3.86
N THR A 96 -3.89 -12.10 -2.88
CA THR A 96 -2.61 -12.73 -2.55
C THR A 96 -2.32 -13.95 -3.40
N GLY A 97 -3.34 -14.61 -3.96
CA GLY A 97 -3.19 -15.96 -4.46
C GLY A 97 -2.65 -16.86 -3.34
N LYS A 98 -1.49 -17.49 -3.58
CA LYS A 98 -0.72 -18.16 -2.54
C LYS A 98 0.03 -17.13 -1.69
N THR A 99 -0.33 -17.07 -0.42
CA THR A 99 0.23 -16.11 0.54
C THR A 99 1.73 -16.22 0.72
N GLU A 100 2.32 -17.43 0.55
CA GLU A 100 3.78 -17.61 0.63
C GLU A 100 4.53 -16.99 -0.54
N GLU A 101 3.89 -16.87 -1.70
CA GLU A 101 4.50 -16.31 -2.92
C GLU A 101 4.24 -14.79 -3.02
N PHE A 102 3.25 -14.28 -2.29
CA PHE A 102 2.86 -12.88 -2.34
C PHE A 102 3.88 -11.99 -1.64
N ALA A 103 4.58 -11.16 -2.43
CA ALA A 103 5.58 -10.21 -1.93
C ALA A 103 6.60 -10.90 -1.00
N ALA A 104 7.01 -12.12 -1.33
CA ALA A 104 7.79 -13.02 -0.47
C ALA A 104 9.11 -12.40 0.04
N GLU A 105 9.76 -11.59 -0.79
CA GLU A 105 11.04 -10.92 -0.48
C GLU A 105 10.85 -9.52 0.14
N ALA A 106 9.59 -9.07 0.28
CA ALA A 106 9.30 -7.69 0.67
C ALA A 106 9.08 -7.55 2.18
N LYS A 107 9.56 -6.44 2.73
CA LYS A 107 9.08 -5.96 4.03
C LYS A 107 7.69 -5.37 3.86
N ILE A 108 6.70 -6.02 4.45
CA ILE A 108 5.30 -5.57 4.34
C ILE A 108 4.98 -4.61 5.49
N ILE A 109 4.60 -3.39 5.15
CA ILE A 109 4.05 -2.38 6.06
C ILE A 109 2.54 -2.35 5.84
N HIS A 110 1.76 -2.52 6.91
CA HIS A 110 0.31 -2.54 6.82
C HIS A 110 -0.29 -1.41 7.66
N ILE A 111 -0.96 -0.46 6.98
CA ILE A 111 -1.76 0.59 7.58
C ILE A 111 -3.24 0.32 7.33
N ASP A 112 -3.96 -0.05 8.39
CA ASP A 112 -5.40 -0.25 8.35
C ASP A 112 -6.02 0.19 9.69
N ILE A 113 -7.25 0.67 9.64
CA ILE A 113 -8.03 1.02 10.82
C ILE A 113 -8.63 -0.23 11.47
N ASP A 114 -8.94 -1.25 10.66
CA ASP A 114 -9.57 -2.48 11.08
C ASP A 114 -8.55 -3.46 11.65
N THR A 115 -8.63 -3.72 12.96
CA THR A 115 -7.75 -4.67 13.63
C THR A 115 -7.96 -6.11 13.17
N ALA A 116 -9.12 -6.44 12.62
CA ALA A 116 -9.43 -7.78 12.16
C ALA A 116 -8.80 -8.13 10.82
N SER A 117 -8.45 -7.14 9.99
CA SER A 117 -7.75 -7.36 8.71
C SER A 117 -6.24 -7.54 8.87
N ILE A 118 -5.69 -6.99 9.96
CA ILE A 118 -4.27 -7.06 10.28
C ILE A 118 -3.93 -8.47 10.79
N SER A 119 -3.18 -9.24 10.00
CA SER A 119 -2.58 -10.57 10.33
C SER A 119 -3.39 -11.83 10.03
N ARG A 120 -4.55 -11.77 9.34
CA ARG A 120 -5.27 -13.02 9.01
C ARG A 120 -4.57 -13.87 7.94
N ASN A 121 -3.99 -13.21 6.93
CA ASN A 121 -3.46 -13.88 5.73
C ASN A 121 -1.96 -13.60 5.47
N ILE A 122 -1.43 -12.51 6.04
CA ILE A 122 -0.04 -12.07 5.87
C ILE A 122 0.46 -11.53 7.21
N THR A 123 1.71 -11.85 7.58
CA THR A 123 2.37 -11.32 8.78
C THR A 123 3.23 -10.09 8.41
N PRO A 124 2.76 -8.85 8.59
CA PRO A 124 3.52 -7.66 8.24
C PRO A 124 4.64 -7.36 9.25
N ALA A 125 5.74 -6.79 8.76
CA ALA A 125 6.90 -6.37 9.54
C ALA A 125 6.60 -5.14 10.41
N VAL A 126 5.72 -4.25 9.95
CA VAL A 126 5.23 -3.09 10.72
C VAL A 126 3.72 -2.98 10.58
N LYS A 127 3.04 -2.80 11.72
CA LYS A 127 1.58 -2.66 11.82
C LYS A 127 1.26 -1.28 12.35
N ILE A 128 0.51 -0.48 11.58
CA ILE A 128 0.04 0.82 12.01
C ILE A 128 -1.48 0.78 12.05
N ARG A 129 -2.03 0.81 13.28
CA ARG A 129 -3.47 0.92 13.51
C ARG A 129 -3.83 2.40 13.63
N ARG A 130 -4.25 3.03 12.54
CA ARG A 130 -4.74 4.41 12.55
C ARG A 130 -5.89 4.60 11.58
N HIS A 131 -6.76 5.56 11.89
CA HIS A 131 -7.73 6.05 10.92
C HIS A 131 -6.97 6.63 9.73
N LEU A 132 -7.35 6.25 8.51
CA LEU A 132 -6.78 6.81 7.28
C LEU A 132 -7.34 8.22 7.05
N THR A 133 -7.05 9.14 7.96
CA THR A 133 -7.38 10.55 7.74
C THR A 133 -6.35 11.16 6.80
N ALA A 134 -6.73 12.27 6.16
CA ALA A 134 -5.82 13.15 5.47
C ALA A 134 -4.53 13.38 6.26
N GLY A 135 -4.63 13.61 7.58
CA GLY A 135 -3.49 13.81 8.47
C GLY A 135 -2.51 12.63 8.56
N VAL A 136 -2.96 11.37 8.47
CA VAL A 136 -2.05 10.21 8.48
C VAL A 136 -1.32 10.06 7.16
N ILE A 137 -1.98 10.37 6.05
CA ILE A 137 -1.36 10.36 4.72
C ILE A 137 -0.43 11.58 4.55
N LEU A 138 -0.81 12.75 5.08
CA LEU A 138 0.00 13.96 5.12
C LEU A 138 1.23 13.83 6.02
N LEU A 139 1.14 13.09 7.14
CA LEU A 139 2.30 12.78 7.97
C LEU A 139 3.32 11.91 7.23
N LEU A 140 2.90 11.13 6.23
CA LEU A 140 3.83 10.41 5.36
C LEU A 140 4.55 11.33 4.36
N THR A 141 4.08 12.58 4.19
CA THR A 141 4.61 13.53 3.18
C THR A 141 5.54 14.59 3.75
N PHE A 142 5.53 14.87 5.07
CA PHE A 142 6.26 16.00 5.68
C PHE A 142 7.51 15.63 6.51
N GLN A 143 8.01 14.40 6.44
CA GLN A 143 9.20 13.97 7.21
C GLN A 143 10.34 13.41 6.33
N SER A 144 10.31 13.67 5.02
CA SER A 144 11.40 13.34 4.08
C SER A 144 12.29 14.55 3.84
#